data_AF-A0A947JZL8-F1
#
_entry.id   AF-A0A947JZL8-F1
#
_cell.length_a   1.000
_cell.length_b   1.000
_cell.length_c   1.000
_cell.angle_alpha   90.00
_cell.angle_beta   90.00
_cell.angle_gamma   90.00
#
_symmetry.space_group_name_H-M   'P 1'
#
loop_
_entity.id
_entity.type
_entity.pdbx_description
1 polymer ?
#
loop_
_entity_poly.entity_id
_entity_poly.type
_entity_poly.pdbx_seq_one_letter_code
_entity_poly.pdbx_strand_id
1 'polypeptide(L)'
;MALSGCATAQTEPAATAVGAPAVAPSVPTGQQWLYGSAEGAIAAQQTFGALTSFALARAQARPADSVIIDEATGKPVPCGDKPLAAVFDADETLIWNIGPMRWQAMQGGEFDPKIWGQWEKTGAGKAVAMP
;
A
#
# COMPACT_ATOMS: atom_id res chain seq x y z
N MET A 1 -3.96 -7.04 83.23
CA MET A 1 -2.97 -7.98 82.70
C MET A 1 -3.18 -8.06 81.20
N ALA A 2 -2.20 -7.61 80.42
CA ALA A 2 -2.20 -7.68 78.97
C ALA A 2 -1.65 -9.05 78.54
N LEU A 3 -2.33 -9.73 77.62
CA LEU A 3 -1.72 -10.82 76.85
C LEU A 3 -1.86 -10.49 75.35
N SER A 4 -0.69 -10.39 74.72
CA SER A 4 -0.46 -10.25 73.29
C SER A 4 -0.39 -11.66 72.67
N GLY A 5 -0.91 -11.84 71.45
CA GLY A 5 -0.90 -13.14 70.76
C GLY A 5 -0.98 -13.04 69.23
N CYS A 6 0.19 -13.17 68.61
CA CYS A 6 0.56 -13.51 67.22
C CYS A 6 -0.46 -13.33 66.08
N ALA A 7 -0.22 -12.33 65.22
CA ALA A 7 -0.73 -12.31 63.85
C ALA A 7 0.22 -13.13 62.94
N THR A 8 -0.28 -14.22 62.35
CA THR A 8 0.37 -14.90 61.24
C THR A 8 0.21 -14.09 59.97
N ALA A 9 1.30 -13.62 59.38
CA ALA A 9 1.27 -13.00 58.05
C ALA A 9 0.97 -14.09 57.00
N GLN A 10 -0.21 -14.02 56.36
CA GLN A 10 -0.48 -14.80 55.16
C GLN A 10 0.41 -14.28 54.03
N THR A 11 1.32 -15.12 53.56
CA THR A 11 2.08 -14.84 52.34
C THR A 11 1.16 -15.11 51.15
N GLU A 12 0.79 -14.06 50.40
CA GLU A 12 0.05 -14.24 49.16
C GLU A 12 0.89 -15.05 48.15
N PRO A 13 0.28 -15.98 47.40
CA PRO A 13 0.97 -16.70 46.36
C PRO A 13 1.41 -15.71 45.27
N ALA A 14 2.70 -15.74 44.93
CA ALA A 14 3.25 -14.90 43.88
C ALA A 14 2.52 -15.17 42.55
N ALA A 15 1.90 -14.14 42.00
CA ALA A 15 1.30 -14.20 40.68
C ALA A 15 2.39 -14.51 39.65
N THR A 16 2.26 -15.63 38.94
CA THR A 16 3.06 -15.92 37.75
C THR A 16 2.85 -14.80 36.74
N ALA A 17 3.91 -14.03 36.46
CA ALA A 17 3.89 -13.02 35.42
C ALA A 17 3.67 -13.72 34.06
N VAL A 18 2.49 -13.52 33.48
CA VAL A 18 2.25 -13.85 32.08
C VAL A 18 3.18 -12.94 31.28
N GLY A 19 4.11 -13.53 30.52
CA GLY A 19 5.05 -12.77 29.70
C GLY A 19 4.31 -11.77 28.83
N ALA A 20 4.83 -10.54 28.75
CA ALA A 20 4.25 -9.50 27.91
C ALA A 20 4.06 -10.05 26.48
N PRO A 21 2.90 -9.84 25.85
CA PRO A 21 2.70 -10.27 24.47
C PRO A 21 3.78 -9.63 23.60
N ALA A 22 4.37 -10.43 22.71
CA ALA A 22 5.35 -9.93 21.76
C ALA A 22 4.76 -8.72 21.02
N VAL A 23 5.48 -7.60 21.01
CA VAL A 23 5.07 -6.41 20.28
C VAL A 23 5.01 -6.78 18.81
N ALA A 24 3.80 -6.75 18.24
CA ALA A 24 3.64 -6.97 16.80
C ALA A 24 4.48 -5.93 16.06
N PRO A 25 5.28 -6.32 15.05
CA PRO A 25 6.00 -5.35 14.24
C PRO A 25 5.02 -4.33 13.68
N SER A 26 5.33 -3.05 13.91
CA SER A 26 4.51 -1.95 13.41
C SER A 26 4.60 -1.90 11.89
N VAL A 27 3.48 -1.60 11.24
CA VAL A 27 3.46 -1.31 9.80
C VAL A 27 4.38 -0.11 9.55
N PRO A 28 5.26 -0.11 8.53
CA PRO A 28 6.07 1.06 8.21
C PRO A 28 5.21 2.32 8.04
N THR A 29 5.65 3.47 8.56
CA THR A 29 4.89 4.72 8.56
C THR A 29 4.42 5.11 7.14
N GLY A 30 5.24 4.87 6.12
CA GLY A 30 4.87 5.12 4.73
C GLY A 30 3.67 4.30 4.26
N GLN A 31 3.57 3.03 4.66
CA GLN A 31 2.42 2.18 4.34
C GLN A 31 1.17 2.60 5.14
N GLN A 32 1.33 3.05 6.38
CA GLN A 32 0.21 3.59 7.17
C GLN A 32 -0.35 4.86 6.51
N TRP A 33 0.51 5.74 6.02
CA TRP A 33 0.09 6.92 5.29
C TRP A 33 -0.57 6.54 3.95
N LEU A 34 0.10 5.74 3.12
CA LEU A 34 -0.39 5.41 1.78
C LEU A 34 -1.72 4.65 1.80
N TYR A 35 -1.81 3.59 2.62
CA TYR A 35 -2.98 2.68 2.61
C TYR A 35 -4.00 2.96 3.70
N GLY A 36 -3.60 3.66 4.77
CA GLY A 36 -4.43 3.81 5.98
C GLY A 36 -4.87 5.24 6.28
N SER A 37 -4.29 6.26 5.64
CA SER A 37 -4.62 7.66 5.92
C SER A 37 -5.66 8.22 4.94
N ALA A 38 -6.44 9.19 5.43
CA ALA A 38 -7.36 9.94 4.57
C ALA A 38 -6.59 10.82 3.58
N GLU A 39 -5.42 11.33 3.98
CA GLU A 39 -4.54 12.15 3.17
C GLU A 39 -4.03 11.39 1.93
N GLY A 40 -3.60 10.14 2.10
CA GLY A 40 -3.19 9.27 1.00
C GLY A 40 -4.32 8.99 0.01
N ALA A 41 -5.52 8.67 0.54
CA ALA A 41 -6.70 8.43 -0.29
C ALA A 41 -7.14 9.68 -1.09
N ILE A 42 -7.20 10.84 -0.44
CA ILE A 42 -7.57 12.12 -1.10
C ILE A 42 -6.50 12.50 -2.14
N ALA A 43 -5.22 12.30 -1.85
CA ALA A 43 -4.15 12.56 -2.80
C ALA A 43 -4.27 11.69 -4.06
N ALA A 44 -4.60 10.40 -3.92
CA ALA A 44 -4.86 9.50 -5.05
C ALA A 44 -6.04 9.99 -5.90
N GLN A 45 -7.18 10.29 -5.27
CA GLN A 45 -8.37 10.81 -5.95
C GLN A 45 -8.11 12.13 -6.68
N GLN A 46 -7.43 13.06 -6.02
CA GLN A 46 -7.09 14.35 -6.63
C GLN A 46 -6.17 14.18 -7.84
N THR A 47 -5.22 13.24 -7.75
CA THR A 47 -4.30 12.92 -8.85
C THR A 47 -5.04 12.32 -10.04
N PHE A 48 -5.95 11.36 -9.80
CA PHE A 48 -6.74 10.74 -10.88
C PHE A 48 -7.75 11.71 -11.50
N GLY A 49 -8.32 12.62 -10.71
CA GLY A 49 -9.15 13.71 -11.23
C GLY A 49 -8.37 14.64 -12.16
N ALA A 50 -7.15 15.02 -11.77
CA ALA A 50 -6.27 15.85 -12.60
C ALA A 50 -5.82 15.11 -13.88
N LEU A 51 -5.42 13.84 -13.76
CA LEU A 51 -5.03 12.98 -14.88
C LEU A 51 -6.17 12.85 -15.90
N THR A 52 -7.39 12.58 -15.43
CA THR A 52 -8.57 12.45 -16.28
C THR A 52 -8.86 13.74 -17.03
N SER A 53 -8.80 14.88 -16.32
CA SER A 53 -8.99 16.20 -16.93
C SER A 53 -7.95 16.49 -18.02
N PHE A 54 -6.68 16.17 -17.76
CA PHE A 54 -5.60 16.30 -18.73
C PHE A 54 -5.83 15.38 -19.95
N ALA A 55 -6.13 14.10 -19.72
CA ALA A 55 -6.35 13.12 -20.79
C ALA A 55 -7.52 13.53 -21.70
N LEU A 56 -8.63 14.01 -21.13
CA LEU A 56 -9.78 14.51 -21.89
C LEU A 56 -9.42 15.75 -22.72
N ALA A 57 -8.67 16.70 -22.16
CA ALA A 57 -8.20 17.87 -22.88
C ALA A 57 -7.27 17.50 -24.06
N ARG A 58 -6.36 16.53 -23.86
CA ARG A 58 -5.50 16.01 -24.93
C ARG A 58 -6.30 15.25 -25.99
N ALA A 59 -7.27 14.44 -25.57
CA ALA A 59 -8.17 13.73 -26.48
C ALA A 59 -8.95 14.70 -27.38
N GLN A 60 -9.45 15.80 -26.82
CA GLN A 60 -10.14 16.85 -27.57
C GLN A 60 -9.22 17.57 -28.55
N ALA A 61 -7.98 17.86 -28.14
CA ALA A 61 -7.01 18.57 -28.98
C ALA A 61 -6.45 17.72 -30.14
N ARG A 62 -6.52 16.38 -30.04
CA ARG A 62 -5.95 15.40 -30.99
C ARG A 62 -4.56 15.81 -31.53
N PRO A 63 -3.51 15.72 -30.70
CA PRO A 63 -2.16 16.11 -31.08
C PRO A 63 -1.63 15.32 -32.27
N ALA A 64 -0.93 15.99 -33.19
CA ALA A 64 -0.29 15.36 -34.32
C ALA A 64 0.86 14.42 -33.92
N ASP A 65 1.49 14.71 -32.79
CA ASP A 65 2.64 13.97 -32.25
C ASP A 65 2.24 13.13 -31.04
N SER A 66 2.79 11.91 -30.99
CA SER A 66 2.61 11.01 -29.85
C SER A 66 3.59 11.34 -28.71
N VAL A 67 3.50 10.60 -27.61
CA VAL A 67 4.47 10.69 -26.50
C VAL A 67 5.64 9.71 -26.65
N ILE A 68 5.63 8.87 -27.70
CA ILE A 68 6.70 7.92 -27.98
C ILE A 68 7.79 8.64 -28.76
N ILE A 69 9.02 8.54 -28.27
CA ILE A 69 10.20 9.10 -28.92
C ILE A 69 10.80 8.05 -29.84
N ASP A 70 11.01 8.43 -31.10
CA ASP A 70 11.79 7.66 -32.06
C ASP A 70 13.27 7.75 -31.67
N GLU A 71 13.88 6.61 -31.32
CA GLU A 71 15.27 6.58 -30.81
C GLU A 71 16.31 6.99 -31.87
N ALA A 72 16.02 6.80 -33.15
CA ALA A 72 16.96 7.14 -34.23
C ALA A 72 17.01 8.65 -34.49
N THR A 73 15.88 9.34 -34.32
CA THR A 73 15.73 10.77 -34.64
C THR A 73 15.64 11.67 -33.41
N GLY A 74 15.35 11.10 -32.24
CA GLY A 74 15.09 11.83 -30.99
C GLY A 74 13.81 12.67 -31.02
N LYS A 75 12.91 12.42 -31.99
CA LYS A 75 11.67 13.18 -32.18
C LYS A 75 10.45 12.34 -31.81
N PRO A 76 9.32 12.98 -31.43
CA PRO A 76 8.07 12.27 -31.28
C PRO A 76 7.64 11.55 -32.55
N VAL A 77 7.14 10.33 -32.41
CA VAL A 77 6.52 9.59 -33.52
C VAL A 77 5.18 10.24 -33.85
N PRO A 78 4.86 10.53 -35.13
CA PRO A 78 3.56 11.05 -35.51
C PRO A 78 2.40 10.09 -35.18
N CYS A 79 1.31 10.66 -34.67
CA CYS A 79 0.08 9.92 -34.38
C CYS A 79 -0.54 9.36 -35.66
N GLY A 80 -0.72 10.18 -36.70
CA GLY A 80 -1.54 9.83 -37.86
C GLY A 80 -2.97 9.46 -37.42
N ASP A 81 -3.56 8.45 -38.06
CA ASP A 81 -4.93 8.00 -37.77
C ASP A 81 -5.04 6.97 -36.62
N LYS A 82 -4.00 6.85 -35.79
CA LYS A 82 -4.02 5.92 -34.65
C LYS A 82 -5.14 6.27 -33.67
N PRO A 83 -5.77 5.26 -33.03
CA PRO A 83 -6.74 5.51 -31.98
C PRO A 83 -6.10 6.24 -30.80
N LEU A 84 -6.91 6.99 -30.05
CA LEU A 84 -6.47 7.56 -28.78
C LEU A 84 -6.25 6.43 -27.77
N ALA A 85 -5.20 6.56 -26.97
CA ALA A 85 -4.87 5.59 -25.94
C ALA A 85 -4.38 6.30 -24.68
N ALA A 86 -4.64 5.69 -23.53
CA ALA A 86 -4.00 5.97 -22.27
C ALA A 86 -3.38 4.68 -21.76
N VAL A 87 -2.16 4.76 -21.24
CA VAL A 87 -1.42 3.62 -20.69
C VAL A 87 -1.27 3.86 -19.19
N PHE A 88 -1.63 2.86 -18.42
CA PHE A 88 -1.52 2.88 -16.97
C PHE A 88 -0.62 1.73 -16.54
N ASP A 89 0.19 2.01 -15.53
CA ASP A 89 0.71 0.95 -14.68
C ASP A 89 -0.45 0.31 -13.88
N ALA A 90 -0.28 -0.92 -13.44
CA ALA A 90 -1.30 -1.62 -12.67
C ALA A 90 -1.06 -1.46 -11.16
N ASP A 91 0.10 -1.92 -10.70
CA ASP A 91 0.44 -2.00 -9.29
C ASP A 91 0.60 -0.60 -8.69
N GLU A 92 -0.04 -0.37 -7.56
CA GLU A 92 -0.08 0.90 -6.84
C GLU A 92 -0.56 2.11 -7.68
N THR A 93 -1.15 1.86 -8.86
CA THR A 93 -1.70 2.87 -9.78
C THR A 93 -3.19 2.63 -10.07
N LEU A 94 -3.58 1.41 -10.45
CA LEU A 94 -4.99 1.04 -10.63
C LEU A 94 -5.48 0.14 -9.50
N ILE A 95 -4.57 -0.69 -8.97
CA ILE A 95 -4.84 -1.62 -7.88
C ILE A 95 -3.82 -1.45 -6.77
N TRP A 96 -4.24 -1.68 -5.53
CA TRP A 96 -3.39 -1.70 -4.36
C TRP A 96 -3.18 -3.13 -3.87
N ASN A 97 -1.90 -3.51 -3.78
CA ASN A 97 -1.46 -4.82 -3.31
C ASN A 97 -1.26 -4.83 -1.78
N ILE A 98 -2.26 -4.36 -1.03
CA ILE A 98 -2.19 -4.17 0.43
C ILE A 98 -1.86 -5.49 1.14
N GLY A 99 -2.42 -6.62 0.68
CA GLY A 99 -2.20 -7.95 1.26
C GLY A 99 -0.73 -8.35 1.38
N PRO A 100 0.00 -8.51 0.26
CA PRO A 100 1.43 -8.85 0.30
C PRO A 100 2.27 -7.79 1.01
N MET A 101 1.97 -6.49 0.83
CA MET A 101 2.70 -5.40 1.50
C MET A 101 2.58 -5.48 3.02
N ARG A 102 1.37 -5.72 3.53
CA ARG A 102 1.10 -5.90 4.96
C ARG A 102 1.78 -7.16 5.50
N TRP A 103 1.73 -8.26 4.75
CA TRP A 103 2.34 -9.51 5.15
C TRP A 103 3.87 -9.37 5.27
N GLN A 104 4.54 -8.78 4.28
CA GLN A 104 5.98 -8.52 4.31
C GLN A 104 6.37 -7.64 5.50
N ALA A 105 5.62 -6.55 5.74
CA ALA A 105 5.80 -5.70 6.91
C ALA A 105 5.69 -6.47 8.25
N MET A 106 4.79 -7.45 8.34
CA MET A 106 4.67 -8.30 9.54
C MET A 106 5.80 -9.31 9.71
N GLN A 107 6.36 -9.79 8.61
CA GLN A 107 7.49 -10.72 8.68
C GLN A 107 8.83 -10.00 8.88
N GLY A 108 8.85 -8.66 8.83
CA GLY A 108 10.09 -7.88 8.74
C GLY A 108 10.90 -8.23 7.49
N GLY A 109 10.23 -8.69 6.43
CA GLY A 109 10.84 -9.16 5.20
C GLY A 109 10.80 -8.10 4.10
N GLU A 110 11.75 -8.21 3.19
CA GLU A 110 11.78 -7.44 1.93
C GLU A 110 10.95 -8.13 0.85
N PHE A 111 10.89 -7.53 -0.34
CA PHE A 111 10.28 -8.14 -1.52
C PHE A 111 10.84 -9.54 -1.80
N ASP A 112 9.95 -10.51 -2.00
CA ASP A 112 10.29 -11.87 -2.43
C ASP A 112 9.50 -12.24 -3.70
N PRO A 113 10.17 -12.53 -4.84
CA PRO A 113 9.50 -12.83 -6.10
C PRO A 113 8.69 -14.14 -6.08
N LYS A 114 9.00 -15.09 -5.20
CA LYS A 114 8.20 -16.32 -5.06
C LYS A 114 6.87 -16.02 -4.38
N ILE A 115 6.90 -15.15 -3.37
CA ILE A 115 5.70 -14.73 -2.64
C ILE A 115 4.85 -13.84 -3.53
N TRP A 116 5.49 -12.91 -4.25
CA TRP A 116 4.83 -12.10 -5.27
C TRP A 116 4.18 -12.97 -6.35
N GLY A 117 4.90 -13.93 -6.91
CA GLY A 117 4.35 -14.84 -7.92
C GLY A 117 3.22 -15.73 -7.41
N GLN A 118 3.11 -16.00 -6.09
CA GLN A 118 1.93 -16.63 -5.50
C GLN A 118 0.77 -15.65 -5.35
N TRP A 119 1.06 -14.40 -4.97
CA TRP A 119 0.08 -13.33 -4.91
C TRP A 119 -0.53 -13.06 -6.28
N GLU A 120 0.26 -12.89 -7.35
CA GLU A 120 -0.25 -12.65 -8.70
C GLU A 120 -1.25 -13.73 -9.15
N LYS A 121 -1.00 -14.99 -8.80
CA LYS A 121 -1.86 -16.13 -9.15
C LYS A 121 -3.14 -16.22 -8.33
N THR A 122 -3.14 -15.70 -7.10
CA THR A 122 -4.21 -15.95 -6.10
C THR A 122 -4.84 -14.67 -5.54
N GLY A 123 -4.36 -13.51 -5.98
CA GLY A 123 -4.71 -12.17 -5.50
C GLY A 123 -5.88 -11.54 -6.25
N ALA A 124 -6.32 -12.15 -7.36
CA ALA A 124 -7.53 -11.72 -8.06
C ALA A 124 -8.73 -11.69 -7.08
N GLY A 125 -9.43 -10.56 -7.05
CA GLY A 125 -10.53 -10.30 -6.11
C GLY A 125 -10.10 -9.97 -4.66
N LYS A 126 -8.80 -9.98 -4.38
CA LYS A 126 -8.22 -9.57 -3.07
C LYS A 126 -7.46 -8.25 -3.17
N ALA A 127 -6.91 -7.93 -4.35
CA ALA A 127 -6.39 -6.60 -4.64
C ALA A 127 -7.52 -5.58 -4.52
N VAL A 128 -7.20 -4.41 -3.98
CA VAL A 128 -8.17 -3.34 -3.74
C VAL A 128 -8.07 -2.35 -4.89
N ALA A 129 -9.19 -1.87 -5.42
CA ALA A 129 -9.14 -0.77 -6.39
C ALA A 129 -8.58 0.48 -5.70
N MET A 130 -7.72 1.22 -6.40
CA MET A 130 -7.25 2.50 -5.86
C MET A 130 -8.45 3.46 -5.62
N PRO A 131 -8.46 4.24 -4.52
CA PRO A 131 -9.64 5.02 -4.11
C PRO A 131 -9.98 6.21 -5.02
#